data_AF-A0AAW2EWA2-F1
#
_entry.id   AF-A0AAW2EWA2-F1
#
_cell.length_a   1.000
_cell.length_b   1.000
_cell.length_c   1.000
_cell.angle_alpha   90.00
_cell.angle_beta   90.00
_cell.angle_gamma   90.00
#
_symmetry.space_group_name_H-M   'P 1'
#
loop_
_entity.id
_entity.type
_entity.pdbx_description
1 polymer ?
#
loop_
_entity_poly.entity_id
_entity_poly.type
_entity_poly.pdbx_seq_one_letter_code
_entity_poly.pdbx_strand_id
1 'polypeptide(L)'
;MIHPDSPSWKNGLLDATARWPGGVVPYFIQEDDFDREQIELIEGAMEEYHDRTCLRFRPYKDTDDDYVKIQAKNSGCWSLVGRHGHGQVLNLQNPGCVHHGVIVHELMHALGFYHQQSAADRDEWVTIHWENIKSGTNG
;
A
#
# COMPACT_ATOMS: atom_id res chain seq x y z
N MET A 1 3.07 -9.48 -6.48
CA MET A 1 2.81 -10.64 -5.59
C MET A 1 4.10 -11.38 -5.33
N ILE A 2 4.36 -11.76 -4.09
CA ILE A 2 5.53 -12.57 -3.72
C ILE A 2 5.35 -13.99 -4.29
N HIS A 3 6.35 -14.51 -5.03
CA HIS A 3 6.31 -15.88 -5.53
C HIS A 3 6.22 -16.85 -4.34
N PRO A 4 5.43 -17.94 -4.38
CA PRO A 4 5.34 -18.89 -3.27
C PRO A 4 6.71 -19.46 -2.84
N ASP A 5 7.67 -19.54 -3.76
CA ASP A 5 9.05 -19.95 -3.48
C ASP A 5 9.98 -18.78 -3.08
N SER A 6 9.44 -17.61 -2.79
CA SER A 6 10.26 -16.48 -2.37
C SER A 6 10.85 -16.74 -1.00
N PRO A 7 12.13 -16.40 -0.78
CA PRO A 7 12.75 -16.56 0.53
C PRO A 7 11.97 -15.85 1.62
N SER A 8 11.83 -16.50 2.79
CA SER A 8 11.06 -16.01 3.93
C SER A 8 11.60 -14.73 4.57
N TRP A 9 12.80 -14.28 4.17
CA TRP A 9 13.39 -13.04 4.68
C TRP A 9 12.84 -11.78 4.02
N LYS A 10 12.16 -11.91 2.88
CA LYS A 10 11.57 -10.77 2.15
C LYS A 10 10.41 -10.14 2.94
N ASN A 11 10.21 -8.84 2.74
CA ASN A 11 9.25 -8.01 3.46
C ASN A 11 7.79 -8.11 2.98
N GLY A 12 7.44 -9.03 2.07
CA GLY A 12 6.04 -9.18 1.65
C GLY A 12 5.31 -10.28 2.39
N LEU A 13 4.01 -10.07 2.53
CA LEU A 13 3.10 -10.96 3.23
C LEU A 13 3.11 -12.35 2.59
N LEU A 14 3.45 -13.35 3.40
CA LEU A 14 3.56 -14.74 2.97
C LEU A 14 2.21 -15.39 2.72
N ASP A 15 1.18 -14.97 3.47
CA ASP A 15 -0.18 -15.48 3.33
C ASP A 15 -0.73 -15.22 1.92
N ALA A 16 -0.91 -16.31 1.17
CA ALA A 16 -1.42 -16.24 -0.18
C ALA A 16 -2.89 -15.83 -0.26
N THR A 17 -3.67 -16.03 0.81
CA THR A 17 -5.08 -15.64 0.87
C THR A 17 -5.23 -14.12 0.92
N ALA A 18 -4.26 -13.41 1.49
CA ALA A 18 -4.22 -11.96 1.56
C ALA A 18 -3.74 -11.29 0.25
N ARG A 19 -3.64 -12.04 -0.85
CA ARG A 19 -3.27 -11.49 -2.16
C ARG A 19 -4.50 -11.09 -2.96
N TRP A 20 -4.34 -10.08 -3.81
CA TRP A 20 -5.37 -9.68 -4.78
C TRP A 20 -5.49 -10.73 -5.89
N PRO A 21 -6.68 -11.34 -6.09
CA PRO A 21 -6.87 -12.36 -7.12
C PRO A 21 -6.50 -11.85 -8.51
N GLY A 22 -5.70 -12.63 -9.24
CA GLY A 22 -5.23 -12.24 -10.58
C GLY A 22 -4.31 -11.00 -10.62
N GLY A 23 -3.89 -10.46 -9.47
CA GLY A 23 -3.13 -9.21 -9.42
C GLY A 23 -3.96 -7.98 -9.76
N VAL A 24 -5.29 -8.07 -9.68
CA VAL A 24 -6.20 -6.96 -9.97
C VAL A 24 -6.72 -6.37 -8.67
N VAL A 25 -6.54 -5.06 -8.51
CA VAL A 25 -7.01 -4.28 -7.35
C VAL A 25 -8.13 -3.35 -7.82
N PRO A 26 -9.40 -3.63 -7.47
CA PRO A 26 -10.46 -2.66 -7.64
C PRO A 26 -10.23 -1.48 -6.69
N TYR A 27 -10.37 -0.25 -7.19
CA TYR A 27 -10.21 0.96 -6.38
C TYR A 27 -11.42 1.89 -6.50
N PHE A 28 -11.69 2.62 -5.43
CA PHE A 28 -12.68 3.69 -5.40
C PHE A 28 -12.03 4.93 -4.78
N ILE A 29 -11.97 6.04 -5.52
CA ILE A 29 -11.48 7.33 -5.00
C ILE A 29 -12.69 8.11 -4.48
N GLN A 30 -12.63 8.54 -3.22
CA GLN A 30 -13.59 9.52 -2.69
C GLN A 30 -13.25 10.90 -3.28
N GLU A 31 -13.82 11.22 -4.44
CA GLU A 31 -13.46 12.43 -5.20
C GLU A 31 -13.61 13.73 -4.40
N ASP A 32 -14.61 13.84 -3.51
CA ASP A 32 -14.80 15.04 -2.66
C ASP A 32 -13.61 15.36 -1.73
N ASP A 33 -12.72 14.39 -1.49
CA ASP A 33 -11.56 14.53 -0.62
C ASP A 33 -10.31 15.09 -1.35
N PHE A 34 -10.36 15.18 -2.69
CA PHE A 34 -9.20 15.50 -3.54
C PHE A 34 -9.56 16.48 -4.67
N ASP A 35 -8.65 17.36 -5.04
CA ASP A 35 -8.79 18.13 -6.28
C ASP A 35 -8.39 17.31 -7.51
N ARG A 36 -8.58 17.88 -8.71
CA ARG A 36 -8.30 17.19 -9.98
C ARG A 36 -6.83 16.81 -10.14
N GLU A 37 -5.91 17.68 -9.74
CA GLU A 37 -4.46 17.41 -9.87
C GLU A 37 -4.04 16.28 -8.92
N GLN A 38 -4.64 16.25 -7.73
CA GLN A 38 -4.46 15.20 -6.74
C GLN A 38 -5.00 13.85 -7.22
N ILE A 39 -6.17 13.82 -7.88
CA ILE A 39 -6.70 12.61 -8.52
C ILE A 39 -5.76 12.13 -9.63
N GLU A 40 -5.28 13.04 -10.49
CA GLU A 40 -4.31 12.71 -11.55
C GLU A 40 -3.00 12.12 -10.97
N LEU A 41 -2.54 12.59 -9.80
CA LEU A 41 -1.39 12.01 -9.09
C LEU A 41 -1.68 10.60 -8.54
N ILE A 42 -2.89 10.36 -8.02
CA ILE A 42 -3.30 9.04 -7.53
C ILE A 42 -3.35 8.03 -8.68
N GLU A 43 -3.96 8.42 -9.80
CA GLU A 43 -4.04 7.58 -11.01
C GLU A 43 -2.65 7.37 -11.64
N GLY A 44 -1.81 8.40 -11.68
CA GLY A 44 -0.43 8.28 -12.17
C GLY A 44 0.43 7.29 -11.37
N ALA A 45 0.25 7.25 -10.04
CA ALA A 45 0.93 6.26 -9.19
C ALA A 45 0.44 4.83 -9.47
N MET A 46 -0.84 4.64 -9.81
CA MET A 46 -1.36 3.33 -10.24
C MET A 46 -0.80 2.93 -11.61
N GLU A 47 -0.67 3.88 -12.53
CA GLU A 47 -0.10 3.64 -13.85
C GLU A 47 1.38 3.22 -13.77
N GLU A 48 2.15 3.76 -12.83
CA GLU A 48 3.52 3.30 -12.61
C GLU A 48 3.59 1.79 -12.30
N TYR A 49 2.62 1.25 -11.54
CA TYR A 49 2.52 -0.18 -11.31
C TYR A 49 2.16 -0.95 -12.59
N HIS A 50 1.33 -0.38 -13.46
CA HIS A 50 0.97 -0.99 -14.75
C HIS A 50 2.19 -1.14 -15.65
N ASP A 51 3.04 -0.10 -15.71
CA ASP A 51 4.25 -0.04 -16.53
C ASP A 51 5.35 -0.98 -16.05
N ARG A 52 5.48 -1.14 -14.73
CA ARG A 52 6.64 -1.82 -14.12
C ARG A 52 6.35 -3.24 -13.66
N THR A 53 5.07 -3.60 -13.55
CA THR A 53 4.66 -4.87 -12.95
C THR A 53 3.47 -5.50 -13.69
N CYS A 54 3.09 -6.71 -13.28
CA CYS A 54 1.87 -7.35 -13.74
C CYS A 54 0.60 -6.92 -12.98
N LEU A 55 0.71 -6.03 -11.99
CA LEU A 55 -0.42 -5.58 -11.18
C LEU A 55 -1.30 -4.62 -11.98
N ARG A 56 -2.61 -4.69 -11.77
CA ARG A 56 -3.58 -3.84 -12.44
C ARG A 56 -4.54 -3.23 -11.43
N PHE A 57 -4.62 -1.91 -11.41
CA PHE A 57 -5.65 -1.16 -10.72
C PHE A 57 -6.77 -0.87 -11.70
N ARG A 58 -8.00 -1.00 -11.24
CA ARG A 58 -9.17 -0.67 -12.07
C ARG A 58 -10.27 -0.05 -11.23
N PRO A 59 -11.16 0.77 -11.82
CA PRO A 59 -12.29 1.34 -11.09
C PRO A 59 -13.19 0.26 -10.49
N TYR A 60 -13.62 0.49 -9.25
CA TYR A 60 -14.61 -0.30 -8.53
C TYR A 60 -15.91 -0.44 -9.33
N LYS A 61 -16.57 -1.58 -9.17
CA LYS A 61 -17.90 -1.90 -9.68
C LYS A 61 -18.73 -2.44 -8.53
N ASP A 62 -20.04 -2.24 -8.56
CA ASP A 62 -20.95 -2.72 -7.49
C ASP A 62 -20.96 -4.25 -7.29
N THR A 63 -20.35 -5.01 -8.20
CA THR A 63 -20.15 -6.46 -8.09
C THR A 63 -18.88 -6.85 -7.33
N ASP A 64 -18.08 -5.88 -6.88
CA ASP A 64 -16.83 -6.15 -6.20
C ASP A 64 -17.04 -6.24 -4.70
N ASP A 65 -16.79 -7.42 -4.15
CA ASP A 65 -16.76 -7.58 -2.70
C ASP A 65 -15.51 -6.89 -2.12
N ASP A 66 -14.34 -7.06 -2.75
CA ASP A 66 -13.06 -6.56 -2.25
C ASP A 66 -12.54 -5.39 -3.09
N TYR A 67 -12.19 -4.28 -2.43
CA TYR A 67 -11.65 -3.09 -3.10
C TYR A 67 -10.90 -2.19 -2.14
N VAL A 68 -10.06 -1.31 -2.69
CA VAL A 68 -9.38 -0.26 -1.93
C VAL A 68 -10.16 1.06 -2.07
N LYS A 69 -10.69 1.56 -0.96
CA LYS A 69 -11.27 2.90 -0.86
C LYS A 69 -10.18 3.91 -0.51
N ILE A 70 -9.87 4.80 -1.44
CA ILE A 70 -8.91 5.89 -1.27
C ILE A 70 -9.65 7.14 -0.79
N GLN A 71 -9.24 7.70 0.34
CA GLN A 71 -9.90 8.85 0.98
C GLN A 71 -8.90 9.69 1.78
N ALA A 72 -9.31 10.88 2.25
CA ALA A 72 -8.48 11.78 3.05
C ALA A 72 -9.09 12.13 4.42
N LYS A 73 -10.08 11.35 4.89
CA LYS A 73 -10.87 11.67 6.08
C LYS A 73 -10.12 11.63 7.41
N ASN A 74 -9.05 10.84 7.50
CA ASN A 74 -8.31 10.64 8.74
C ASN A 74 -6.92 11.29 8.68
N SER A 75 -6.29 11.43 9.85
CA SER A 75 -4.91 11.88 9.92
C SER A 75 -3.93 10.77 9.50
N GLY A 76 -2.82 11.17 8.90
CA GLY A 76 -1.72 10.32 8.48
C GLY A 76 -1.89 9.70 7.09
N CYS A 77 -0.82 9.07 6.63
CA CYS A 77 -0.78 8.24 5.43
C CYS A 77 -0.71 6.80 5.89
N TRP A 78 -1.67 5.97 5.49
CA TRP A 78 -1.67 4.56 5.88
C TRP A 78 -2.58 3.70 4.98
N SER A 79 -2.23 2.43 4.89
CA SER A 79 -3.07 1.36 4.34
C SER A 79 -2.92 0.09 5.17
N LEU A 80 -3.88 -0.83 5.03
CA LEU A 80 -3.71 -2.19 5.50
C LEU A 80 -2.69 -2.93 4.62
N VAL A 81 -1.93 -3.87 5.21
CA VAL A 81 -0.99 -4.69 4.47
C VAL A 81 -1.71 -5.89 3.84
N GLY A 82 -1.83 -5.89 2.50
CA GLY A 82 -2.49 -6.95 1.73
C GLY A 82 -4.00 -6.74 1.59
N ARG A 83 -4.68 -7.75 1.02
CA ARG A 83 -6.14 -7.83 0.88
C ARG A 83 -6.76 -8.41 2.14
N HIS A 84 -7.71 -7.70 2.75
CA HIS A 84 -8.37 -8.11 4.01
C HIS A 84 -9.80 -8.64 3.82
N GLY A 85 -10.33 -8.58 2.59
CA GLY A 85 -11.72 -8.90 2.31
C GLY A 85 -12.64 -7.70 2.58
N HIS A 86 -13.70 -7.56 1.78
CA HIS A 86 -14.56 -6.38 1.75
C HIS A 86 -13.82 -5.10 1.36
N GLY A 87 -14.51 -3.95 1.38
CA GLY A 87 -13.88 -2.66 1.16
C GLY A 87 -12.88 -2.31 2.27
N GLN A 88 -11.62 -2.05 1.90
CA GLN A 88 -10.56 -1.61 2.83
C GLN A 88 -10.11 -0.18 2.54
N VAL A 89 -9.76 0.57 3.58
CA VAL A 89 -9.36 1.97 3.46
C VAL A 89 -7.86 2.11 3.19
N LEU A 90 -7.52 3.00 2.26
CA LEU A 90 -6.22 3.63 2.12
C LEU A 90 -6.42 5.13 2.36
N ASN A 91 -5.78 5.66 3.40
CA ASN A 91 -5.94 7.06 3.78
C ASN A 91 -4.74 7.88 3.32
N LEU A 92 -5.00 8.93 2.56
CA LEU A 92 -4.03 9.93 2.13
C LEU A 92 -4.46 11.28 2.72
N GLN A 93 -4.02 11.60 3.94
CA GLN A 93 -4.33 12.89 4.55
C GLN A 93 -4.02 14.05 3.58
N ASN A 94 -5.02 14.90 3.38
CA ASN A 94 -4.94 16.07 2.52
C ASN A 94 -5.10 17.35 3.37
N PRO A 95 -4.09 18.22 3.48
CA PRO A 95 -2.77 18.14 2.85
C PRO A 95 -1.79 17.20 3.57
N GLY A 96 -0.76 16.75 2.85
CA GLY A 96 0.42 16.06 3.42
C GLY A 96 0.83 14.76 2.72
N CYS A 97 -0.13 13.90 2.37
CA CYS A 97 0.14 12.57 1.82
C CYS A 97 0.00 12.47 0.30
N VAL A 98 -0.63 13.45 -0.35
CA VAL A 98 -0.97 13.39 -1.77
C VAL A 98 0.22 13.82 -2.63
N HIS A 99 1.26 13.01 -2.64
CA HIS A 99 2.39 13.14 -3.54
C HIS A 99 2.89 11.76 -3.98
N HIS A 100 3.39 11.67 -5.20
CA HIS A 100 3.60 10.41 -5.93
C HIS A 100 4.24 9.28 -5.09
N GLY A 101 5.38 9.55 -4.44
CA GLY A 101 6.09 8.53 -3.66
C GLY A 101 5.30 7.96 -2.48
N VAL A 102 4.51 8.78 -1.77
CA VAL A 102 3.67 8.30 -0.65
C VAL A 102 2.50 7.51 -1.18
N ILE A 103 1.88 7.95 -2.28
CA ILE A 103 0.79 7.20 -2.90
C ILE A 103 1.28 5.81 -3.33
N VAL A 104 2.43 5.73 -4.02
CA VAL A 104 3.06 4.45 -4.39
C VAL A 104 3.32 3.58 -3.16
N HIS A 105 3.82 4.17 -2.06
CA HIS A 105 4.09 3.48 -0.80
C HIS A 105 2.83 2.88 -0.17
N GLU A 106 1.76 3.66 -0.04
CA GLU A 106 0.50 3.17 0.56
C GLU A 106 -0.19 2.13 -0.33
N LEU A 107 -0.12 2.28 -1.66
CA LEU A 107 -0.54 1.24 -2.59
C LEU A 107 0.30 -0.04 -2.41
N MET A 108 1.60 0.09 -2.14
CA MET A 108 2.49 -1.06 -1.88
C MET A 108 2.09 -1.81 -0.60
N HIS A 109 1.65 -1.08 0.43
CA HIS A 109 1.04 -1.69 1.61
C HIS A 109 -0.22 -2.47 1.23
N ALA A 110 -1.17 -1.88 0.53
CA ALA A 110 -2.38 -2.58 0.07
C ALA A 110 -2.06 -3.83 -0.78
N LEU A 111 -0.93 -3.85 -1.48
CA LEU A 111 -0.44 -4.99 -2.26
C LEU A 111 0.25 -6.09 -1.43
N GLY A 112 0.49 -5.85 -0.14
CA GLY A 112 0.99 -6.83 0.82
C GLY A 112 2.46 -6.68 1.18
N PHE A 113 3.06 -5.49 1.07
CA PHE A 113 4.44 -5.27 1.50
C PHE A 113 4.51 -4.55 2.84
N TYR A 114 5.36 -5.05 3.74
CA TYR A 114 5.81 -4.35 4.93
C TYR A 114 6.99 -3.43 4.59
N HIS A 115 7.41 -2.61 5.55
CA HIS A 115 8.57 -1.77 5.37
C HIS A 115 9.85 -2.57 5.19
N GLN A 116 10.77 -2.11 4.34
CA GLN A 116 11.97 -2.88 4.02
C GLN A 116 12.92 -3.02 5.20
N GLN A 117 13.01 -2.03 6.09
CA GLN A 117 13.85 -2.10 7.29
C GLN A 117 13.33 -3.08 8.35
N SER A 118 12.12 -3.63 8.19
CA SER A 118 11.61 -4.72 9.04
C SER A 118 11.77 -6.10 8.40
N ALA A 119 12.43 -6.21 7.24
CA ALA A 119 12.79 -7.49 6.65
C ALA A 119 13.60 -8.36 7.63
N ALA A 120 13.46 -9.69 7.57
CA ALA A 120 14.07 -10.57 8.56
C ALA A 120 15.60 -10.59 8.48
N ASP A 121 16.16 -10.25 7.32
CA ASP A 121 17.60 -10.13 7.06
C ASP A 121 18.12 -8.69 7.24
N ARG A 122 17.31 -7.74 7.74
CA ARG A 122 17.71 -6.32 7.81
C ARG A 122 19.01 -6.09 8.59
N ASP A 123 19.29 -6.89 9.61
CA ASP A 123 20.51 -6.77 10.42
C ASP A 123 21.81 -7.14 9.63
N GLU A 124 21.69 -7.73 8.43
CA GLU A 124 22.81 -7.92 7.49
C GLU A 124 23.17 -6.63 6.72
N TRP A 125 22.24 -5.67 6.64
CA TRP A 125 22.34 -4.49 5.77
C TRP A 125 22.33 -3.16 6.52
N VAL A 126 21.65 -3.09 7.67
CA VAL A 126 21.50 -1.88 8.47
C VAL A 126 21.72 -2.15 9.95
N THR A 127 22.21 -1.14 10.67
CA THR A 127 22.31 -1.17 12.14
C THR A 127 21.27 -0.24 12.73
N ILE A 128 20.42 -0.77 13.60
CA ILE A 128 19.45 0.04 14.35
C ILE A 128 20.12 0.55 15.62
N HIS A 129 20.31 1.87 15.69
CA HIS A 129 20.76 2.57 16.89
C HIS A 129 19.60 2.73 17.87
N TRP A 130 19.31 1.66 18.63
CA TRP A 130 18.18 1.59 19.56
C TRP A 130 18.16 2.71 20.59
N GLU A 131 19.32 3.20 20.99
CA GLU A 131 19.52 4.34 21.89
C GLU A 131 18.93 5.66 21.35
N ASN A 132 18.77 5.77 20.03
CA ASN A 132 18.23 6.95 19.36
C ASN A 132 16.72 6.85 19.07
N ILE A 133 16.08 5.73 19.41
CA ILE A 133 14.65 5.55 19.17
C ILE A 133 13.84 6.22 20.28
N LYS A 134 12.82 6.98 19.88
CA LYS A 134 11.91 7.63 20.82
C LYS A 134 11.19 6.56 21.66
N SER A 135 11.24 6.72 22.98
CA SER A 135 10.57 5.80 23.90
C SER A 135 9.09 5.60 23.52
N GLY A 136 8.67 4.34 23.47
CA GLY A 136 7.31 3.94 23.09
C GLY A 136 7.08 3.80 21.58
N THR A 137 8.13 3.90 20.75
CA THR A 137 8.05 3.69 19.28
C THR A 137 8.91 2.53 18.79
N ASN A 138 9.38 1.69 19.72
CA ASN A 138 10.18 0.52 19.41
C ASN A 138 9.22 -0.56 18.88
N GLY A 139 9.16 -0.73 17.56
CA GLY A 139 8.28 -1.68 16.88
C GLY A 139 8.87 -2.10 15.54
#